data_AF-A0A5R9QLS4-F1
#
_entry.id   AF-A0A5R9QLS4-F1
#
_cell.length_a   1.000
_cell.length_b   1.000
_cell.length_c   1.000
_cell.angle_alpha   90.00
_cell.angle_beta   90.00
_cell.angle_gamma   90.00
#
_symmetry.space_group_name_H-M   'P 1'
#
loop_
_entity.id
_entity.type
_entity.pdbx_description
1 polymer ?
#
loop_
_entity_poly.entity_id
_entity_poly.type
_entity_poly.pdbx_seq_one_letter_code
_entity_poly.pdbx_strand_id
1 'polypeptide(L)'
;MEIIALIVVVAAGLFIFAMSRGKKAVRAYIYLAARSEGASVEEANELASRIDTHRAGQLNTAMRQFILQCYNGQQLPMISDARLDGFKQ
;
A
#
# COMPACT_ATOMS: atom_id res chain seq x y z
N MET A 1 33.89 -9.80 10.65
CA MET A 1 33.39 -8.42 10.51
C MET A 1 32.65 -8.21 9.19
N GLU A 2 33.19 -8.65 8.05
CA GLU A 2 32.54 -8.50 6.73
C GLU A 2 31.18 -9.18 6.61
N ILE A 3 31.03 -10.42 7.12
CA ILE A 3 29.74 -11.15 7.06
C ILE A 3 28.66 -10.44 7.88
N ILE A 4 29.01 -9.88 9.05
CA ILE A 4 28.06 -9.14 9.90
C ILE A 4 27.61 -7.86 9.21
N ALA A 5 28.54 -7.13 8.58
CA ALA A 5 28.20 -5.93 7.80
C ALA A 5 27.28 -6.27 6.62
N LEU A 6 27.53 -7.37 5.91
CA LEU A 6 26.69 -7.84 4.82
C LEU A 6 25.27 -8.16 5.29
N ILE A 7 25.12 -8.85 6.42
CA ILE A 7 23.80 -9.18 6.99
C ILE A 7 23.02 -7.90 7.32
N VAL A 8 23.66 -6.90 7.93
CA VAL A 8 23.01 -5.62 8.27
C VAL A 8 22.53 -4.89 7.01
N VAL A 9 23.34 -4.85 5.95
CA VAL A 9 22.97 -4.21 4.68
C VAL A 9 21.77 -4.92 4.03
N VAL A 10 21.78 -6.25 4.00
CA VAL A 10 20.66 -7.04 3.44
C VAL A 10 19.38 -6.84 4.26
N ALA A 11 19.47 -6.90 5.59
CA ALA A 11 18.32 -6.70 6.47
C ALA A 11 17.72 -5.29 6.31
N ALA A 12 18.56 -4.25 6.24
CA ALA A 12 18.11 -2.88 6.01
C ALA A 12 17.41 -2.74 4.65
N GLY A 13 17.98 -3.34 3.59
CA GLY A 13 17.38 -3.36 2.25
C GLY A 13 16.01 -4.03 2.22
N LEU A 14 15.89 -5.20 2.85
CA LEU A 14 14.61 -5.93 2.95
C LEU A 14 13.57 -5.13 3.74
N PHE A 15 13.98 -4.47 4.82
CA PHE A 15 13.09 -3.65 5.64
C PHE A 15 12.52 -2.46 4.85
N ILE A 16 13.37 -1.72 4.15
CA ILE A 16 12.95 -0.58 3.30
C ILE A 16 12.01 -1.08 2.19
N PHE A 17 12.36 -2.19 1.55
CA PHE A 17 11.52 -2.80 0.51
C PHE A 17 10.14 -3.17 1.05
N ALA A 18 10.06 -3.86 2.19
CA ALA A 18 8.80 -4.25 2.82
C ALA A 18 7.93 -3.03 3.17
N MET A 19 8.52 -1.97 3.73
CA MET A 19 7.80 -0.73 4.05
C MET A 19 7.21 -0.07 2.81
N SER A 20 7.99 0.04 1.73
CA SER A 20 7.52 0.65 0.47
C SER A 20 6.33 -0.10 -0.14
N ARG A 21 6.37 -1.44 -0.12
CA ARG A 21 5.28 -2.29 -0.61
C ARG A 21 4.02 -2.15 0.23
N GLY A 22 4.15 -2.16 1.55
CA GLY A 22 3.02 -1.99 2.46
C GLY A 22 2.33 -0.64 2.25
N LYS A 23 3.12 0.44 2.14
CA LYS A 23 2.61 1.77 1.84
C LYS A 23 1.82 1.83 0.54
N LYS A 24 2.33 1.22 -0.53
CA LYS A 24 1.64 1.17 -1.83
C LYS A 24 0.30 0.45 -1.76
N ALA A 25 0.24 -0.69 -1.08
CA ALA A 25 -1.01 -1.43 -0.90
C ALA A 25 -2.06 -0.60 -0.14
N VAL A 26 -1.65 0.07 0.94
CA VAL A 26 -2.56 0.93 1.71
C VAL A 26 -3.04 2.13 0.88
N ARG A 27 -2.19 2.72 0.06
CA ARG A 27 -2.59 3.82 -0.83
C ARG A 27 -3.61 3.39 -1.88
N ALA A 28 -3.44 2.21 -2.48
CA ALA A 28 -4.42 1.64 -3.38
C ALA A 28 -5.76 1.36 -2.67
N TYR A 29 -5.71 0.86 -1.43
CA TYR A 29 -6.91 0.69 -0.61
C TYR A 29 -7.65 2.01 -0.36
N ILE A 30 -6.95 3.07 0.07
CA ILE A 30 -7.56 4.38 0.32
C ILE A 30 -8.13 4.99 -0.96
N TYR A 31 -7.44 4.81 -2.09
CA TYR A 31 -7.97 5.21 -3.39
C TYR A 31 -9.31 4.53 -3.68
N LEU A 32 -9.37 3.20 -3.56
CA LEU A 32 -10.61 2.43 -3.82
C LEU A 32 -11.73 2.79 -2.84
N ALA A 33 -11.40 3.00 -1.56
CA ALA A 33 -12.37 3.43 -0.55
C ALA A 33 -12.98 4.79 -0.92
N ALA A 34 -12.15 5.79 -1.26
CA ALA A 34 -12.63 7.10 -1.70
C ALA A 34 -13.49 7.03 -2.97
N ARG A 35 -13.08 6.19 -3.94
CA ARG A 35 -13.86 5.95 -5.17
C ARG A 35 -15.22 5.34 -4.86
N SER A 36 -15.30 4.42 -3.90
CA SER A 36 -16.56 3.81 -3.46
C SER A 36 -17.50 4.79 -2.74
N GLU A 37 -16.94 5.83 -2.12
CA GLU A 37 -17.69 6.94 -1.49
C GLU A 37 -18.12 8.03 -2.49
N GLY A 38 -17.79 7.86 -3.78
CA GLY A 38 -18.20 8.78 -4.85
C GLY A 38 -17.17 9.86 -5.20
N ALA A 39 -15.95 9.80 -4.66
CA ALA A 39 -14.90 10.74 -5.02
C ALA A 39 -14.48 10.58 -6.50
N SER A 40 -14.06 11.70 -7.09
CA SER A 40 -13.42 11.67 -8.41
C SER A 40 -12.07 10.94 -8.38
N VAL A 41 -11.57 10.54 -9.55
CA VAL A 41 -10.26 9.88 -9.68
C VAL A 41 -9.15 10.80 -9.17
N GLU A 42 -9.24 12.10 -9.42
CA GLU A 42 -8.30 13.12 -8.97
C GLU A 42 -8.27 13.23 -7.44
N GLU A 43 -9.43 13.40 -6.80
CA GLU A 43 -9.55 13.52 -5.35
C GLU A 43 -9.07 12.25 -4.63
N ALA A 44 -9.44 11.08 -5.15
CA ALA A 44 -9.02 9.80 -4.60
C ALA A 44 -7.49 9.62 -4.68
N ASN A 45 -6.88 10.02 -5.80
CA ASN A 45 -5.42 10.00 -5.95
C ASN A 45 -4.73 11.01 -5.02
N GLU A 46 -5.32 12.20 -4.84
CA GLU A 46 -4.81 13.20 -3.91
C GLU A 46 -4.83 12.66 -2.48
N LEU A 47 -5.94 12.07 -2.04
CA LEU A 47 -6.06 11.49 -0.71
C LEU A 47 -5.05 10.35 -0.50
N ALA A 48 -4.93 9.45 -1.47
CA ALA A 48 -3.95 8.36 -1.41
C ALA A 48 -2.50 8.88 -1.34
N SER A 49 -2.18 9.98 -2.04
CA SER A 49 -0.84 10.58 -2.02
C SER A 49 -0.42 11.09 -0.64
N ARG A 50 -1.38 11.54 0.18
CA ARG A 50 -1.18 12.07 1.54
C ARG A 50 -0.90 10.99 2.60
N ILE A 51 -0.99 9.71 2.24
CA ILE A 51 -0.66 8.61 3.15
C ILE A 51 0.86 8.42 3.17
N ASP A 52 1.49 8.79 4.27
CA ASP A 52 2.90 8.51 4.54
C ASP A 52 3.08 7.09 5.11
N THR A 53 4.31 6.74 5.48
CA THR A 53 4.58 5.39 6.00
C THR A 53 3.99 5.16 7.39
N HIS A 54 3.90 6.21 8.21
CA HIS A 54 3.32 6.14 9.55
C HIS A 54 1.81 5.85 9.49
N ARG A 55 1.08 6.65 8.70
CA ARG A 55 -0.34 6.44 8.41
C ARG A 55 -0.59 5.10 7.73
N ALA A 56 0.30 4.68 6.82
CA ALA A 56 0.21 3.34 6.23
C ALA A 56 0.28 2.24 7.29
N GLY A 57 1.12 2.38 8.32
CA GLY A 57 1.17 1.46 9.45
C GLY A 57 -0.17 1.37 10.20
N GLN A 58 -0.80 2.52 10.48
CA GLN A 58 -2.09 2.60 11.17
C GLN A 58 -3.25 1.99 10.37
N LEU A 59 -3.24 2.19 9.05
CA LEU A 59 -4.30 1.74 8.14
C LEU A 59 -4.08 0.32 7.59
N ASN A 60 -2.93 -0.30 7.87
CA ASN A 60 -2.58 -1.63 7.37
C ASN A 60 -3.59 -2.69 7.79
N THR A 61 -4.12 -2.62 9.02
CA THR A 61 -5.13 -3.57 9.51
C THR A 61 -6.43 -3.48 8.72
N ALA A 62 -6.92 -2.26 8.46
CA ALA A 62 -8.13 -2.04 7.67
C ALA A 62 -7.94 -2.52 6.22
N MET A 63 -6.81 -2.19 5.59
CA MET A 63 -6.46 -2.70 4.26
C MET A 63 -6.40 -4.24 4.24
N ARG A 64 -5.83 -4.87 5.27
CA ARG A 64 -5.78 -6.34 5.40
C ARG A 64 -7.16 -6.98 5.50
N GLN A 65 -8.06 -6.38 6.28
CA GLN A 65 -9.45 -6.85 6.38
C GLN A 65 -10.17 -6.72 5.03
N PHE A 66 -9.99 -5.59 4.36
CA PHE A 66 -10.56 -5.34 3.03
C PHE A 66 -10.07 -6.34 1.99
N ILE A 67 -8.77 -6.59 1.88
CA ILE A 67 -8.26 -7.59 0.92
C ILE A 67 -8.72 -9.00 1.28
N LEU A 68 -8.89 -9.33 2.57
CA LEU A 68 -9.40 -10.63 2.99
C LEU A 68 -10.84 -10.84 2.49
N GLN A 69 -11.67 -9.80 2.57
CA GLN A 69 -13.08 -9.84 2.19
C GLN A 69 -13.30 -9.76 0.67
N CYS A 70 -12.54 -8.91 -0.03
CA CYS A 70 -12.80 -8.58 -1.43
C CYS A 70 -11.82 -9.23 -2.43
N TYR A 71 -10.64 -9.62 -1.97
CA TYR A 71 -9.54 -10.08 -2.84
C TYR A 71 -8.85 -11.37 -2.33
N ASN A 72 -9.54 -12.19 -1.51
CA ASN A 72 -9.00 -13.44 -0.95
C ASN A 72 -7.64 -13.29 -0.24
N GLY A 73 -7.42 -12.15 0.42
CA GLY A 73 -6.19 -11.81 1.14
C GLY A 73 -5.05 -11.32 0.25
N GLN A 74 -5.27 -11.14 -1.05
CA GLN A 74 -4.21 -10.82 -2.01
C GLN A 74 -4.13 -9.32 -2.31
N GLN A 75 -2.94 -8.73 -2.13
CA GLN A 75 -2.71 -7.31 -2.39
C GLN A 75 -2.58 -6.97 -3.88
N LEU A 76 -1.98 -7.86 -4.68
CA LEU A 76 -1.71 -7.58 -6.09
C LEU A 76 -2.99 -7.40 -6.92
N PRO A 77 -4.02 -8.25 -6.78
CA PRO A 77 -5.30 -8.03 -7.45
C PRO A 77 -5.94 -6.69 -7.09
N MET A 78 -5.98 -6.32 -5.80
CA MET A 78 -6.49 -5.02 -5.36
C MET A 78 -5.72 -3.85 -5.99
N ILE A 79 -4.39 -3.91 -6.02
CA ILE A 79 -3.57 -2.86 -6.65
C ILE A 79 -3.82 -2.81 -8.15
N SER A 80 -3.99 -3.97 -8.81
CA SER A 80 -4.30 -4.03 -10.23
C SER A 80 -5.65 -3.39 -10.53
N ASP A 81 -6.66 -3.68 -9.73
CA ASP A 81 -8.01 -3.14 -9.86
C ASP A 81 -8.01 -1.61 -9.68
N ALA A 82 -7.35 -1.11 -8.62
CA ALA A 82 -7.15 0.32 -8.41
C ALA A 82 -6.48 1.00 -9.62
N ARG A 83 -5.48 0.34 -10.25
CA ARG A 83 -4.79 0.87 -11.43
C ARG A 83 -5.67 0.92 -12.67
N LEU A 84 -6.52 -0.08 -12.86
CA LEU A 84 -7.47 -0.10 -13.97
C LEU A 84 -8.50 1.03 -13.85
N ASP A 85 -8.88 1.40 -12.62
CA ASP A 85 -9.80 2.53 -12.38
C ASP A 85 -9.13 3.92 -12.49
N GLY A 86 -7.82 4.03 -12.22
CA GLY A 86 -7.10 5.30 -12.40
C GLY A 86 -6.07 5.65 -11.31
N PHE A 87 -5.71 4.70 -10.44
CA PHE A 87 -4.70 4.91 -9.41
C PHE A 87 -3.29 5.08 -10.00
N LYS A 88 -2.61 6.18 -9.65
CA LYS A 88 -1.37 6.62 -10.32
C LYS A 88 -0.06 6.15 -9.69
N GLN A 89 -0.06 5.31 -8.65
CA GLN A 89 1.14 5.02 -7.83
C GLN A 89 1.68 3.57 -7.87
#